data_AF-A0A6C7ECB5-F1
#
_entry.id   AF-A0A6C7ECB5-F1
#
_cell.length_a   1.000
_cell.length_b   1.000
_cell.length_c   1.000
_cell.angle_alpha   90.00
_cell.angle_beta   90.00
_cell.angle_gamma   90.00
#
_symmetry.space_group_name_H-M   'P 1'
#
loop_
_entity.id
_entity.type
_entity.pdbx_description
1 polymer ?
#
loop_
_entity_poly.entity_id
_entity_poly.type
_entity_poly.pdbx_seq_one_letter_code
_entity_poly.pdbx_strand_id
1 'polypeptide(L)'
;MDISPQRVRTAEFKTVKKGLDPDEVRAFLEEVAAELERAQNQSTAMEARARAAVARLQEISEATPAAPADGAVEPAPAVAAVPEPAADVVPSVDQAETISRTLLLAQRTADTAIAEAEAEAARLRTEAEAEATKTIASAQEISERLSTEAREEARKQGEAERIQVESEVNALLARRDFLESDVDHLQTFLVDERNRLREAANDILELVERVPAGLGEVRRPLLSASDDDELIAATSATSAGAAPESAAAEPAAEHLVTQEMPSIGSERAASDADAGDAAADDDGGFDWSGESDDTDADASDDDPLVIQTDISDEGPTGFSYDKNR
;
A
#
# COMPACT_ATOMS: atom_id res chain seq x y z
N MET A 1 31.70 -11.14 -6.86
CA MET A 1 31.20 -10.27 -7.94
C MET A 1 30.03 -9.55 -7.30
N ASP A 2 30.25 -8.32 -6.87
CA ASP A 2 29.27 -7.65 -6.03
C ASP A 2 28.21 -7.03 -6.94
N ILE A 3 26.98 -7.46 -6.73
CA ILE A 3 25.82 -6.91 -7.39
C ILE A 3 25.62 -5.50 -6.83
N SER A 4 25.66 -4.48 -7.70
CA SER A 4 25.36 -3.11 -7.29
C SER A 4 23.85 -2.86 -7.32
N PRO A 5 23.30 -2.02 -6.43
CA PRO A 5 21.87 -1.69 -6.43
C PRO A 5 21.38 -1.17 -7.79
N GLN A 6 22.21 -0.35 -8.45
CA GLN A 6 21.92 0.16 -9.80
C GLN A 6 21.84 -0.95 -10.87
N ARG A 7 22.61 -2.02 -10.71
CA ARG A 7 22.58 -3.17 -11.63
C ARG A 7 21.33 -4.02 -11.45
N VAL A 8 20.75 -4.06 -10.25
CA VAL A 8 19.47 -4.73 -9.98
C VAL A 8 18.32 -3.92 -10.59
N ARG A 9 18.32 -2.59 -10.41
CA ARG A 9 17.30 -1.68 -10.99
C ARG A 9 17.27 -1.70 -12.52
N THR A 10 18.42 -1.89 -13.15
CA THR A 10 18.55 -1.91 -14.63
C THR A 10 18.54 -3.32 -15.22
N ALA A 11 18.25 -4.35 -14.42
CA ALA A 11 18.20 -5.72 -14.90
C ALA A 11 16.95 -5.96 -15.76
N GLU A 12 17.16 -6.39 -17.01
CA GLU A 12 16.07 -6.76 -17.92
C GLU A 12 16.05 -8.28 -18.17
N PHE A 13 14.85 -8.86 -18.12
CA PHE A 13 14.62 -10.29 -18.36
C PHE A 13 13.85 -10.53 -19.67
N LYS A 14 14.12 -11.67 -20.31
CA LYS A 14 13.38 -12.08 -21.52
C LYS A 14 11.97 -12.53 -21.16
N THR A 15 10.96 -12.03 -21.86
CA THR A 15 9.55 -12.42 -21.66
C THR A 15 9.22 -13.70 -22.44
N VAL A 16 8.46 -14.61 -21.83
CA VAL A 16 8.06 -15.90 -22.40
C VAL A 16 6.54 -16.04 -22.30
N LYS A 17 5.89 -16.70 -23.29
CA LYS A 17 4.42 -16.80 -23.44
C LYS A 17 3.66 -17.37 -22.21
N LYS A 18 4.36 -18.06 -21.31
CA LYS A 18 3.92 -18.38 -19.94
C LYS A 18 5.08 -18.07 -19.01
N GLY A 19 5.15 -16.84 -18.52
CA GLY A 19 6.20 -16.36 -17.63
C GLY A 19 5.60 -15.52 -16.49
N LEU A 20 6.46 -15.13 -15.54
CA LEU A 20 6.12 -14.13 -14.54
C LEU A 20 5.74 -12.80 -15.22
N ASP A 21 4.86 -12.04 -14.58
CA ASP A 21 4.46 -10.72 -15.05
C ASP A 21 5.67 -9.77 -15.02
N PRO A 22 6.03 -9.12 -16.14
CA PRO A 22 7.14 -8.18 -16.17
C PRO A 22 7.00 -7.00 -15.18
N ASP A 23 5.78 -6.58 -14.85
CA ASP A 23 5.55 -5.45 -13.95
C ASP A 23 5.73 -5.83 -12.48
N GLU A 24 5.28 -7.02 -12.08
CA GLU A 24 5.57 -7.58 -10.74
C GLU A 24 7.08 -7.80 -10.53
N VAL A 25 7.77 -8.29 -11.57
CA VAL A 25 9.23 -8.47 -11.51
C VAL A 25 9.95 -7.13 -11.35
N ARG A 26 9.49 -6.06 -12.01
CA ARG A 26 10.06 -4.71 -11.83
C ARG A 26 9.86 -4.18 -10.42
N ALA A 27 8.66 -4.34 -9.85
CA ALA A 27 8.39 -3.95 -8.47
C ALA A 27 9.29 -4.69 -7.47
N PHE A 28 9.45 -6.01 -7.65
CA PHE A 28 10.34 -6.81 -6.81
C PHE A 28 11.82 -6.40 -6.97
N LEU A 29 12.28 -6.09 -8.19
CA LEU A 29 13.64 -5.59 -8.41
C LEU A 29 13.88 -4.23 -7.74
N GLU A 30 12.87 -3.36 -7.69
CA GLU A 30 12.95 -2.08 -7.00
C GLU A 30 13.05 -2.24 -5.48
N GLU A 31 12.25 -3.14 -4.90
CA GLU A 31 12.29 -3.53 -3.49
C GLU A 31 13.66 -4.12 -3.12
N VAL A 32 14.14 -5.12 -3.87
CA VAL A 32 15.46 -5.73 -3.64
C VAL A 32 16.59 -4.71 -3.79
N ALA A 33 16.49 -3.78 -4.75
CA ALA A 33 17.48 -2.72 -4.89
C ALA A 33 17.48 -1.75 -3.70
N ALA A 34 16.30 -1.41 -3.16
CA ALA A 34 16.17 -0.56 -1.97
C ALA A 34 16.72 -1.26 -0.72
N GLU A 35 16.43 -2.55 -0.52
CA GLU A 35 16.99 -3.34 0.58
C GLU A 35 18.51 -3.46 0.48
N LEU A 36 19.04 -3.69 -0.72
CA LEU A 36 20.49 -3.77 -0.93
C LEU A 36 21.19 -2.43 -0.65
N GLU A 37 20.57 -1.32 -1.04
CA GLU A 37 21.05 0.03 -0.72
C GLU A 37 21.00 0.28 0.80
N ARG A 38 19.92 -0.12 1.47
CA ARG A 38 19.81 -0.05 2.95
C ARG A 38 20.89 -0.88 3.63
N ALA A 39 21.13 -2.12 3.20
CA ALA A 39 22.17 -2.99 3.75
C ALA A 39 23.59 -2.43 3.54
N GLN A 40 23.87 -1.84 2.37
CA GLN A 40 25.16 -1.19 2.10
C GLN A 40 25.36 0.06 2.98
N ASN A 41 24.31 0.88 3.16
CA ASN A 41 24.34 2.03 4.06
C ASN A 41 24.52 1.61 5.52
N GLN A 42 23.90 0.51 5.95
CA GLN A 42 24.11 -0.05 7.28
C GLN A 42 25.54 -0.56 7.48
N SER A 43 26.11 -1.28 6.51
CA SER A 43 27.50 -1.76 6.59
C SER A 43 28.49 -0.59 6.69
N THR A 44 28.33 0.44 5.85
CA THR A 44 29.18 1.62 5.87
C THR A 44 29.03 2.43 7.17
N ALA A 45 27.81 2.53 7.70
CA ALA A 45 27.55 3.16 9.00
C ALA A 45 28.17 2.38 10.16
N MET A 46 28.09 1.05 10.15
CA MET A 46 28.71 0.19 11.17
C MET A 46 30.23 0.25 11.10
N GLU A 47 30.81 0.25 9.90
CA GLU A 47 32.26 0.47 9.72
C GLU A 47 32.69 1.85 10.21
N ALA A 48 31.93 2.91 9.90
CA ALA A 48 32.23 4.27 10.38
C ALA A 48 32.16 4.35 11.91
N ARG A 49 31.15 3.73 12.54
CA ARG A 49 31.04 3.62 13.99
C ARG A 49 32.19 2.83 14.60
N ALA A 50 32.57 1.71 13.99
CA ALA A 50 33.72 0.91 14.44
C ALA A 50 35.03 1.72 14.34
N ARG A 51 35.27 2.42 13.22
CA ARG A 51 36.44 3.30 13.06
C ARG A 51 36.43 4.44 14.09
N ALA A 52 35.28 5.06 14.34
CA ALA A 52 35.16 6.11 15.36
C ALA A 52 35.39 5.59 16.78
N ALA A 53 34.91 4.39 17.11
CA ALA A 53 35.17 3.75 18.40
C ALA A 53 36.66 3.42 18.58
N VAL A 54 37.33 2.91 17.53
CA VAL A 54 38.78 2.66 17.55
C VAL A 54 39.57 3.95 17.71
N ALA A 55 39.20 5.03 17.01
CA ALA A 55 39.84 6.33 17.16
C ALA A 55 39.69 6.88 18.59
N ARG A 56 38.50 6.77 19.19
CA ARG A 56 38.28 7.16 20.60
C ARG A 56 39.12 6.34 21.57
N LEU A 57 39.27 5.03 21.34
CA LEU A 57 40.12 4.19 22.16
C LEU A 57 41.60 4.58 22.03
N GLN A 58 42.05 4.96 20.83
CA GLN A 58 43.40 5.48 20.60
C GLN A 58 43.61 6.82 21.31
N GLU A 59 42.67 7.76 21.19
CA GLU A 59 42.71 9.04 21.90
C GLU A 59 42.75 8.86 23.43
N ILE A 60 41.99 7.91 23.99
CA ILE A 60 42.04 7.59 25.43
C ILE A 60 43.40 6.96 25.81
N SER A 61 43.99 6.15 24.92
CA SER A 61 45.32 5.56 25.15
C SER A 61 46.46 6.57 25.04
N GLU A 62 46.33 7.59 24.18
CA GLU A 62 47.30 8.68 24.01
C GLU A 62 47.13 9.80 25.04
N ALA A 63 45.88 10.07 25.46
CA ALA A 63 45.55 11.02 26.53
C ALA A 63 45.77 10.44 27.93
N THR A 64 45.97 9.12 28.05
CA THR A 64 46.66 8.55 29.21
C THR A 64 48.13 8.94 29.08
N PRO A 65 48.64 9.87 29.90
CA PRO A 65 50.06 10.18 29.84
C PRO A 65 50.81 8.90 30.15
N ALA A 66 51.86 8.61 29.40
CA ALA A 66 52.93 7.77 29.89
C ALA A 66 53.38 8.34 31.24
N ALA A 67 52.81 7.82 32.32
CA ALA A 67 53.43 7.87 33.62
C ALA A 67 54.83 7.27 33.43
N PRO A 68 55.88 7.90 33.98
CA PRO A 68 57.24 7.46 33.71
C PRO A 68 57.38 6.00 34.11
N ALA A 69 57.72 5.17 33.13
CA ALA A 69 58.39 3.91 33.38
C ALA A 69 59.79 4.24 33.90
N ASP A 70 59.86 4.59 35.18
CA ASP A 70 61.05 4.41 36.00
C ASP A 70 60.56 3.82 37.33
N GLY A 71 60.51 2.49 37.33
CA GLY A 71 59.86 1.66 38.33
C GLY A 71 59.99 0.21 37.88
N ALA A 72 61.21 -0.28 38.01
CA ALA A 72 61.69 -1.60 37.65
C ALA A 72 60.66 -2.74 37.77
N VAL A 73 60.42 -3.44 36.66
CA VAL A 73 60.03 -4.85 36.69
C VAL A 73 61.28 -5.66 36.35
N GLU A 74 62.07 -5.91 37.39
CA GLU A 74 63.06 -6.99 37.43
C GLU A 74 62.30 -8.33 37.55
N PRO A 75 62.76 -9.43 36.89
CA PRO A 75 61.98 -10.64 36.74
C PRO A 75 61.78 -11.36 38.07
N ALA A 76 60.66 -12.07 38.14
CA ALA A 76 60.28 -12.95 39.23
C ALA A 76 61.47 -13.78 39.78
N PRO A 77 61.79 -13.66 41.08
CA PRO A 77 62.45 -14.73 41.80
C PRO A 77 61.37 -15.67 42.35
N ALA A 78 61.49 -16.94 41.99
CA ALA A 78 60.94 -18.01 42.79
C ALA A 78 61.59 -17.96 44.19
N VAL A 79 60.81 -17.65 45.23
CA VAL A 79 61.19 -17.96 46.61
C VAL A 79 59.97 -18.52 47.34
N ALA A 80 59.92 -19.85 47.36
CA ALA A 80 59.31 -20.57 48.45
C ALA A 80 60.09 -20.23 49.74
N ALA A 81 59.47 -19.48 50.64
CA ALA A 81 59.85 -19.44 52.04
C ALA A 81 58.60 -19.08 52.84
N VAL A 82 58.01 -20.13 53.42
CA VAL A 82 57.00 -20.04 54.48
C VAL A 82 57.61 -19.21 55.62
N PRO A 83 56.97 -18.15 56.14
CA PRO A 83 57.43 -17.54 57.37
C PRO A 83 57.15 -18.53 58.51
N GLU A 84 58.21 -18.97 59.20
CA GLU A 84 58.10 -19.63 60.50
C GLU A 84 57.30 -18.74 61.46
N PRO A 85 56.37 -19.31 62.25
CA PRO A 85 55.65 -18.57 63.26
C PRO A 85 56.58 -18.38 64.46
N ALA A 86 57.09 -17.17 64.64
CA ALA A 86 57.90 -16.84 65.80
C ALA A 86 57.58 -15.44 66.32
N ALA A 87 56.59 -15.38 67.20
CA ALA A 87 56.67 -14.75 68.53
C ALA A 87 55.25 -14.63 69.11
N ASP A 88 54.91 -15.50 70.05
CA ASP A 88 53.80 -15.29 70.97
C ASP A 88 54.14 -14.08 71.86
N VAL A 89 53.84 -12.88 71.36
CA VAL A 89 53.66 -11.72 72.22
C VAL A 89 52.29 -11.92 72.86
N VAL A 90 52.27 -12.57 74.03
CA VAL A 90 51.08 -12.58 74.87
C VAL A 90 50.82 -11.12 75.23
N PRO A 91 49.74 -10.50 74.70
CA PRO A 91 49.43 -9.12 75.06
C PRO A 91 49.29 -9.07 76.58
N SER A 92 49.81 -8.03 77.21
CA SER A 92 49.48 -7.82 78.62
C SER A 92 47.95 -7.76 78.75
N VAL A 93 47.41 -8.12 79.92
CA VAL A 93 45.96 -8.17 80.15
C VAL A 93 45.29 -6.85 79.73
N ASP A 94 45.94 -5.71 79.97
CA ASP A 94 45.50 -4.38 79.56
C ASP A 94 45.45 -4.16 78.02
N GLN A 95 46.36 -4.79 77.27
CA GLN A 95 46.38 -4.73 75.80
C GLN A 95 45.27 -5.60 75.19
N ALA A 96 44.98 -6.77 75.77
CA ALA A 96 43.87 -7.62 75.33
C ALA A 96 42.50 -6.94 75.58
N GLU A 97 42.34 -6.24 76.71
CA GLU A 97 41.15 -5.44 77.00
C GLU A 97 41.00 -4.25 76.04
N THR A 98 42.10 -3.59 75.69
CA THR A 98 42.08 -2.49 74.71
C THR A 98 41.71 -2.98 73.31
N ILE A 99 42.31 -4.09 72.86
CA ILE A 99 42.02 -4.68 71.55
C ILE A 99 40.55 -5.12 71.46
N SER A 100 40.02 -5.80 72.48
CA SER A 100 38.62 -6.23 72.50
C SER A 100 37.64 -5.05 72.49
N ARG A 101 37.95 -3.96 73.22
CA ARG A 101 37.14 -2.73 73.20
C ARG A 101 37.16 -2.05 71.82
N THR A 102 38.30 -2.01 71.15
CA THR A 102 38.43 -1.46 69.80
C THR A 102 37.73 -2.33 68.76
N LEU A 103 37.82 -3.67 68.87
CA LEU A 103 37.10 -4.59 67.99
C LEU A 103 35.57 -4.46 68.15
N LEU A 104 35.07 -4.31 69.37
CA LEU A 104 33.64 -4.06 69.60
C LEU A 104 33.17 -2.73 69.03
N LEU A 105 33.99 -1.68 69.13
CA LEU A 105 33.68 -0.40 68.48
C LEU A 105 33.70 -0.54 66.95
N ALA A 106 34.70 -1.21 66.40
CA ALA A 106 34.82 -1.46 64.96
C ALA A 106 33.63 -2.28 64.44
N GLN A 107 33.25 -3.35 65.15
CA GLN A 107 32.09 -4.16 64.81
C GLN A 107 30.81 -3.32 64.86
N ARG A 108 30.59 -2.54 65.92
CA ARG A 108 29.44 -1.65 66.00
C ARG A 108 29.41 -0.64 64.85
N THR A 109 30.56 -0.10 64.46
CA THR A 109 30.67 0.85 63.34
C THR A 109 30.40 0.16 61.99
N ALA A 110 30.83 -1.09 61.83
CA ALA A 110 30.52 -1.90 60.67
C ALA A 110 29.02 -2.21 60.60
N ASP A 111 28.39 -2.62 61.71
CA ASP A 111 26.95 -2.89 61.77
C ASP A 111 26.12 -1.65 61.44
N THR A 112 26.54 -0.46 61.91
CA THR A 112 25.88 0.80 61.52
C THR A 112 26.06 1.12 60.05
N ALA A 113 27.25 0.90 59.48
CA ALA A 113 27.50 1.13 58.07
C ALA A 113 26.69 0.15 57.19
N ILE A 114 26.53 -1.10 57.62
CA ILE A 114 25.68 -2.09 56.93
C ILE A 114 24.22 -1.64 56.98
N ALA A 115 23.70 -1.24 58.14
CA ALA A 115 22.33 -0.77 58.27
C ALA A 115 22.04 0.49 57.42
N GLU A 116 22.99 1.42 57.35
CA GLU A 116 22.90 2.60 56.48
C GLU A 116 22.92 2.23 55.00
N ALA A 117 23.82 1.35 54.58
CA ALA A 117 23.90 0.85 53.20
C ALA A 117 22.64 0.08 52.79
N GLU A 118 22.07 -0.74 53.68
CA GLU A 118 20.81 -1.44 53.43
C GLU A 118 19.63 -0.48 53.30
N ALA A 119 19.57 0.56 54.14
CA ALA A 119 18.55 1.59 54.05
C ALA A 119 18.67 2.42 52.76
N GLU A 120 19.88 2.76 52.35
CA GLU A 120 20.14 3.48 51.09
C GLU A 120 19.84 2.59 49.87
N ALA A 121 20.24 1.32 49.88
CA ALA A 121 19.90 0.38 48.83
C ALA A 121 18.38 0.17 48.71
N ALA A 122 17.66 0.10 49.83
CA ALA A 122 16.19 0.02 49.81
C ALA A 122 15.57 1.26 49.19
N ARG A 123 16.08 2.47 49.52
CA ARG A 123 15.62 3.73 48.90
C ARG A 123 15.85 3.74 47.39
N LEU A 124 17.06 3.44 46.95
CA LEU A 124 17.41 3.40 45.53
C LEU A 124 16.57 2.40 44.75
N ARG A 125 16.27 1.23 45.34
CA ARG A 125 15.36 0.25 44.71
C ARG A 125 13.95 0.81 44.55
N THR A 126 13.40 1.43 45.60
CA THR A 126 12.05 2.01 45.51
C THR A 126 11.96 3.17 44.52
N GLU A 127 13.01 3.98 44.41
CA GLU A 127 13.10 5.06 43.43
C GLU A 127 13.20 4.51 42.00
N ALA A 128 14.08 3.54 41.76
CA ALA A 128 14.21 2.88 40.47
C ALA A 128 12.91 2.16 40.04
N GLU A 129 12.22 1.51 40.97
CA GLU A 129 10.90 0.89 40.72
C GLU A 129 9.83 1.95 40.40
N ALA A 130 9.83 3.09 41.09
CA ALA A 130 8.92 4.20 40.80
C ALA A 130 9.20 4.83 39.42
N GLU A 131 10.47 4.97 39.04
CA GLU A 131 10.85 5.47 37.72
C GLU A 131 10.52 4.45 36.61
N ALA A 132 10.78 3.16 36.84
CA ALA A 132 10.42 2.10 35.90
C ALA A 132 8.90 2.05 35.67
N THR A 133 8.10 2.09 36.73
CA THR A 133 6.64 2.10 36.60
C THR A 133 6.14 3.37 35.90
N LYS A 134 6.74 4.54 36.16
CA LYS A 134 6.42 5.78 35.46
C LYS A 134 6.75 5.71 33.97
N THR A 135 7.91 5.19 33.60
CA THR A 135 8.32 5.06 32.20
C THR A 135 7.43 4.08 31.45
N ILE A 136 7.11 2.93 32.06
CA ILE A 136 6.14 1.96 31.50
C ILE A 136 4.77 2.60 31.30
N ALA A 137 4.24 3.32 32.30
CA ALA A 137 2.96 4.00 32.18
C ALA A 137 2.97 5.05 31.05
N SER A 138 4.04 5.85 30.94
CA SER A 138 4.16 6.83 29.85
C SER A 138 4.27 6.18 28.46
N ALA A 139 4.98 5.06 28.35
CA ALA A 139 5.09 4.32 27.09
C ALA A 139 3.75 3.71 26.68
N GLN A 140 2.99 3.17 27.65
CA GLN A 140 1.64 2.66 27.43
C GLN A 140 0.68 3.77 26.98
N GLU A 141 0.69 4.94 27.63
CA GLU A 141 -0.13 6.09 27.22
C GLU A 141 0.19 6.56 25.79
N ILE A 142 1.47 6.62 25.44
CA ILE A 142 1.91 6.98 24.08
C ILE A 142 1.42 5.92 23.08
N SER A 143 1.60 4.64 23.37
CA SER A 143 1.16 3.55 22.50
C SER A 143 -0.35 3.55 22.32
N GLU A 144 -1.12 3.76 23.39
CA GLU A 144 -2.58 3.86 23.32
C GLU A 144 -2.99 5.03 22.44
N ARG A 145 -2.39 6.21 22.66
CA ARG A 145 -2.66 7.41 21.86
C ARG A 145 -2.35 7.19 20.38
N LEU A 146 -1.17 6.67 20.06
CA LEU A 146 -0.78 6.36 18.67
C LEU A 146 -1.74 5.35 18.05
N SER A 147 -2.16 4.33 18.80
CA SER A 147 -3.11 3.34 18.32
C SER A 147 -4.51 3.92 18.10
N THR A 148 -4.96 4.87 18.92
CA THR A 148 -6.23 5.56 18.72
C THR A 148 -6.18 6.48 17.51
N GLU A 149 -5.09 7.23 17.36
CA GLU A 149 -4.87 8.13 16.22
C GLU A 149 -4.79 7.35 14.91
N ALA A 150 -4.05 6.24 14.87
CA ALA A 150 -3.97 5.37 13.71
C ALA A 150 -5.35 4.78 13.32
N ARG A 151 -6.16 4.40 14.31
CA ARG A 151 -7.54 3.89 14.05
C ARG A 151 -8.47 4.98 13.54
N GLU A 152 -8.38 6.19 14.08
CA GLU A 152 -9.16 7.33 13.59
C GLU A 152 -8.76 7.72 12.17
N GLU A 153 -7.47 7.73 11.88
CA GLU A 153 -6.96 8.06 10.55
C GLU A 153 -7.33 6.99 9.51
N ALA A 154 -7.19 5.71 9.86
CA ALA A 154 -7.65 4.61 9.02
C ALA A 154 -9.16 4.70 8.73
N ARG A 155 -9.96 5.11 9.72
CA ARG A 155 -11.39 5.35 9.53
C ARG A 155 -11.66 6.50 8.57
N LYS A 156 -10.98 7.64 8.74
CA LYS A 156 -11.13 8.80 7.85
C LYS A 156 -10.72 8.47 6.42
N GLN A 157 -9.62 7.75 6.24
CA GLN A 157 -9.16 7.30 4.92
C GLN A 157 -10.20 6.38 4.27
N GLY A 158 -10.70 5.39 5.01
CA GLY A 158 -11.77 4.51 4.51
C GLY A 158 -13.07 5.25 4.17
N GLU A 159 -13.45 6.26 4.96
CA GLU A 159 -14.61 7.11 4.65
C GLU A 159 -14.36 7.98 3.39
N ALA A 160 -13.16 8.53 3.23
CA ALA A 160 -12.77 9.31 2.05
C ALA A 160 -12.77 8.47 0.77
N GLU A 161 -12.21 7.25 0.82
CA GLU A 161 -12.24 6.30 -0.30
C GLU A 161 -13.67 5.91 -0.67
N ARG A 162 -14.53 5.64 0.32
CA ARG A 162 -15.95 5.35 0.08
C ARG A 162 -16.65 6.49 -0.65
N ILE A 163 -16.42 7.73 -0.23
CA ILE A 163 -16.99 8.91 -0.89
C ILE A 163 -16.46 9.05 -2.32
N GLN A 164 -15.16 8.79 -2.55
CA GLN A 164 -14.59 8.81 -3.90
C GLN A 164 -15.24 7.76 -4.80
N VAL A 165 -15.32 6.51 -4.36
CA VAL A 165 -15.97 5.42 -5.10
C VAL A 165 -17.44 5.75 -5.37
N GLU A 166 -18.17 6.26 -4.38
CA GLU A 166 -19.56 6.69 -4.58
C GLU A 166 -19.68 7.81 -5.63
N SER A 167 -18.75 8.78 -5.62
CA SER A 167 -18.73 9.85 -6.61
C SER A 167 -18.42 9.34 -8.03
N GLU A 168 -17.53 8.36 -8.17
CA GLU A 168 -17.21 7.71 -9.44
C GLU A 168 -18.39 6.90 -9.97
N VAL A 169 -19.05 6.13 -9.10
CA VAL A 169 -20.27 5.40 -9.45
C VAL A 169 -21.35 6.35 -9.93
N ASN A 170 -21.58 7.47 -9.23
CA ASN A 170 -22.54 8.48 -9.64
C ASN A 170 -22.19 9.11 -11.00
N ALA A 171 -20.90 9.36 -11.27
CA ALA A 171 -20.45 9.85 -12.57
C ALA A 171 -20.67 8.81 -13.70
N LEU A 172 -20.42 7.53 -13.42
CA LEU A 172 -20.68 6.44 -14.35
C LEU A 172 -22.17 6.26 -14.63
N LEU A 173 -23.03 6.36 -13.61
CA LEU A 173 -24.48 6.32 -13.76
C LEU A 173 -24.97 7.49 -14.61
N ALA A 174 -24.51 8.72 -14.35
CA ALA A 174 -24.86 9.88 -15.16
C ALA A 174 -24.43 9.72 -16.63
N ARG A 175 -23.25 9.15 -16.88
CA ARG A 175 -22.77 8.85 -18.24
C ARG A 175 -23.62 7.77 -18.91
N ARG A 176 -24.01 6.73 -18.16
CA ARG A 176 -24.89 5.67 -18.64
C ARG A 176 -26.25 6.23 -19.04
N ASP A 177 -26.86 7.07 -18.21
CA ASP A 177 -28.15 7.70 -18.52
C ASP A 177 -28.06 8.64 -19.72
N PHE A 178 -26.95 9.37 -19.88
CA PHE A 178 -26.69 10.17 -21.07
C PHE A 178 -26.61 9.32 -22.35
N LEU A 179 -25.87 8.22 -22.31
CA LEU A 179 -25.74 7.30 -23.45
C LEU A 179 -27.07 6.61 -23.79
N GLU A 180 -27.86 6.25 -22.78
CA GLU A 180 -29.21 5.71 -23.01
C GLU A 180 -30.11 6.74 -23.69
N SER A 181 -30.08 8.00 -23.24
CA SER A 181 -30.82 9.07 -23.90
C SER A 181 -30.34 9.29 -25.35
N ASP A 182 -29.05 9.20 -25.63
CA ASP A 182 -28.51 9.35 -26.99
C ASP A 182 -28.96 8.19 -27.90
N VAL A 183 -28.99 6.95 -27.37
CA VAL A 183 -29.54 5.80 -28.08
C VAL A 183 -31.02 6.03 -28.41
N ASP A 184 -31.82 6.51 -27.46
CA ASP A 184 -33.24 6.82 -27.69
C ASP A 184 -33.44 7.92 -28.75
N HIS A 185 -32.59 8.96 -28.73
CA HIS A 185 -32.59 10.01 -29.76
C HIS A 185 -32.25 9.44 -31.14
N LEU A 186 -31.21 8.61 -31.25
CA LEU A 186 -30.81 7.97 -32.51
C LEU A 186 -31.90 7.02 -33.03
N GLN A 187 -32.54 6.24 -32.15
CA GLN A 187 -33.65 5.37 -32.54
C GLN A 187 -34.82 6.18 -33.11
N THR A 188 -35.19 7.27 -32.44
CA THR A 188 -36.25 8.18 -32.89
C THR A 188 -35.89 8.79 -34.25
N PHE A 189 -34.67 9.32 -34.38
CA PHE A 189 -34.17 9.89 -35.63
C PHE A 189 -34.22 8.89 -36.79
N LEU A 190 -33.80 7.64 -36.58
CA LEU A 190 -33.84 6.60 -37.62
C LEU A 190 -35.27 6.23 -38.01
N VAL A 191 -36.21 6.22 -37.05
CA VAL A 191 -37.63 5.98 -37.33
C VAL A 191 -38.20 7.11 -38.19
N ASP A 192 -37.89 8.36 -37.85
CA ASP A 192 -38.35 9.55 -38.58
C ASP A 192 -37.77 9.60 -39.99
N GLU A 193 -36.47 9.37 -40.14
CA GLU A 193 -35.83 9.39 -41.46
C GLU A 193 -36.36 8.26 -42.36
N ARG A 194 -36.60 7.08 -41.79
CA ARG A 194 -37.24 5.97 -42.51
C ARG A 194 -38.67 6.32 -42.92
N ASN A 195 -39.45 6.99 -42.07
CA ASN A 195 -40.80 7.42 -42.41
C ASN A 195 -40.78 8.46 -43.53
N ARG A 196 -39.86 9.43 -43.47
CA ARG A 196 -39.62 10.43 -44.51
C ARG A 196 -39.23 9.81 -45.85
N LEU A 197 -38.35 8.80 -45.85
CA LEU A 197 -37.99 8.07 -47.07
C LEU A 197 -39.19 7.32 -47.67
N ARG A 198 -40.05 6.74 -46.83
CA ARG A 198 -41.29 6.09 -47.30
C ARG A 198 -42.28 7.10 -47.88
N GLU A 199 -42.44 8.25 -47.25
CA GLU A 199 -43.29 9.33 -47.76
C GLU A 199 -42.78 9.82 -49.11
N ALA A 200 -41.49 10.14 -49.22
CA ALA A 200 -40.87 10.54 -50.49
C ALA A 200 -41.00 9.46 -51.58
N ALA A 201 -40.84 8.18 -51.24
CA ALA A 201 -41.02 7.08 -52.19
C ALA A 201 -42.49 6.96 -52.66
N ASN A 202 -43.45 7.14 -51.75
CA ASN A 202 -44.88 7.16 -52.08
C ASN A 202 -45.24 8.36 -52.95
N ASP A 203 -44.70 9.55 -52.68
CA ASP A 203 -44.91 10.75 -53.49
C ASP A 203 -44.39 10.56 -54.92
N ILE A 204 -43.22 9.94 -55.08
CA ILE A 204 -42.67 9.60 -56.40
C ILE A 204 -43.56 8.59 -57.11
N LEU A 205 -44.05 7.57 -56.38
CA LEU A 205 -44.96 6.57 -56.95
C LEU A 205 -46.28 7.21 -57.39
N GLU A 206 -46.87 8.08 -56.57
CA GLU A 206 -48.07 8.82 -56.92
C GLU A 206 -47.83 9.72 -58.15
N LEU A 207 -46.68 10.41 -58.22
CA LEU A 207 -46.33 11.23 -59.37
C LEU A 207 -46.23 10.40 -60.68
N VAL A 208 -45.64 9.20 -60.60
CA VAL A 208 -45.53 8.28 -61.75
C VAL A 208 -46.91 7.75 -62.18
N GLU A 209 -47.77 7.39 -61.22
CA GLU A 209 -49.11 6.86 -61.49
C GLU A 209 -50.12 7.94 -61.94
N ARG A 210 -49.96 9.19 -61.48
CA ARG A 210 -50.83 10.33 -61.84
C ARG A 210 -50.73 10.71 -63.33
N VAL A 211 -49.65 10.37 -64.03
CA VAL A 211 -49.50 10.69 -65.46
C VAL A 211 -50.50 9.83 -66.26
N PRO A 212 -51.55 10.42 -66.88
CA PRO A 212 -52.73 9.69 -67.38
C PRO A 212 -52.49 8.82 -68.63
N ALA A 213 -51.23 8.54 -68.98
CA ALA A 213 -50.81 7.59 -70.02
C ALA A 213 -49.55 6.76 -69.60
N GLY A 214 -49.17 6.75 -68.32
CA GLY A 214 -47.85 6.32 -67.86
C GLY A 214 -46.74 7.28 -68.34
N LEU A 215 -45.47 6.88 -68.26
CA LEU A 215 -44.34 7.59 -68.92
C LEU A 215 -44.45 7.60 -70.47
N GLY A 216 -45.58 7.15 -71.02
CA GLY A 216 -45.75 6.82 -72.44
C GLY A 216 -44.82 5.67 -72.85
N GLU A 217 -44.96 5.18 -74.07
CA GLU A 217 -43.84 4.50 -74.72
C GLU A 217 -42.70 5.51 -74.85
N VAL A 218 -41.80 5.54 -73.87
CA VAL A 218 -40.57 6.34 -73.96
C VAL A 218 -39.81 5.82 -75.17
N ARG A 219 -39.82 6.59 -76.25
CA ARG A 219 -39.06 6.30 -77.46
C ARG A 219 -37.63 6.05 -77.02
N ARG A 220 -37.10 4.85 -77.30
CA ARG A 220 -35.71 4.50 -76.96
C ARG A 220 -34.82 5.64 -77.44
N PRO A 221 -33.94 6.20 -76.60
CA PRO A 221 -33.01 7.22 -77.05
C PRO A 221 -32.26 6.64 -78.25
N LEU A 222 -32.40 7.29 -79.40
CA LEU A 222 -31.61 6.95 -80.56
C LEU A 222 -30.18 7.34 -80.20
N LEU A 223 -29.38 6.35 -79.83
CA LEU A 223 -27.94 6.51 -79.74
C LEU A 223 -27.49 6.89 -81.15
N SER A 224 -27.18 8.17 -81.36
CA SER A 224 -26.68 8.72 -82.63
C SER A 224 -25.23 8.25 -82.90
N ALA A 225 -24.97 6.95 -82.72
CA ALA A 225 -23.70 6.30 -82.98
C ALA A 225 -23.88 4.78 -83.07
N SER A 226 -24.84 4.30 -83.87
CA SER A 226 -24.78 2.98 -84.50
C SER A 226 -25.97 2.81 -85.45
N ASP A 227 -25.98 3.63 -86.50
CA ASP A 227 -26.58 3.21 -87.78
C ASP A 227 -25.41 2.84 -88.67
N ASP A 228 -25.25 1.53 -88.89
CA ASP A 228 -24.79 0.88 -90.13
C ASP A 228 -24.75 -0.64 -89.86
N ASP A 229 -25.92 -1.29 -89.91
CA ASP A 229 -26.19 -2.28 -90.96
C ASP A 229 -27.57 -2.95 -90.76
N GLU A 230 -28.35 -2.87 -91.81
CA GLU A 230 -29.67 -3.46 -91.95
C GLU A 230 -29.60 -5.00 -91.94
N LEU A 231 -30.49 -5.60 -91.12
CA LEU A 231 -31.40 -6.67 -91.52
C LEU A 231 -30.80 -7.86 -92.31
N ILE A 232 -30.38 -8.90 -91.59
CA ILE A 232 -30.56 -10.28 -92.06
C ILE A 232 -31.27 -11.11 -90.98
N ALA A 233 -32.55 -11.35 -91.27
CA ALA A 233 -33.31 -12.59 -91.09
C ALA A 233 -32.92 -13.55 -89.94
N ALA A 234 -33.88 -13.69 -89.03
CA ALA A 234 -34.33 -14.92 -88.39
C ALA A 234 -33.46 -16.18 -88.57
N THR A 235 -32.76 -16.61 -87.52
CA THR A 235 -32.51 -18.03 -87.22
C THR A 235 -32.34 -18.23 -85.71
N SER A 236 -33.45 -18.41 -84.98
CA SER A 236 -33.40 -19.08 -83.68
C SER A 236 -33.60 -20.58 -83.89
N ALA A 237 -32.51 -21.27 -84.21
CA ALA A 237 -32.42 -22.73 -84.10
C ALA A 237 -31.01 -23.13 -83.65
N THR A 238 -30.92 -23.48 -82.36
CA THR A 238 -30.24 -24.66 -81.80
C THR A 238 -28.83 -25.06 -82.28
N SER A 239 -27.84 -25.02 -81.38
CA SER A 239 -27.08 -26.18 -80.85
C SER A 239 -25.97 -25.64 -79.92
N ALA A 240 -25.97 -25.95 -78.63
CA ALA A 240 -25.46 -27.17 -77.99
C ALA A 240 -23.92 -27.29 -78.01
N GLY A 241 -23.32 -27.08 -76.83
CA GLY A 241 -22.22 -27.89 -76.31
C GLY A 241 -20.79 -27.37 -76.50
N ALA A 242 -20.13 -26.99 -75.40
CA ALA A 242 -18.93 -27.68 -74.87
C ALA A 242 -18.29 -26.85 -73.73
N ALA A 243 -18.17 -27.46 -72.55
CA ALA A 243 -17.30 -27.06 -71.43
C ALA A 243 -15.80 -27.26 -71.83
N PRO A 244 -14.75 -26.79 -71.09
CA PRO A 244 -14.54 -27.08 -69.66
C PRO A 244 -13.74 -26.05 -68.82
N GLU A 245 -13.69 -26.33 -67.50
CA GLU A 245 -12.58 -26.18 -66.53
C GLU A 245 -11.68 -24.93 -66.45
N SER A 246 -11.57 -24.42 -65.20
CA SER A 246 -10.32 -24.28 -64.41
C SER A 246 -9.91 -22.89 -63.93
N ALA A 247 -9.60 -22.86 -62.63
CA ALA A 247 -8.55 -22.09 -61.93
C ALA A 247 -8.77 -20.60 -61.60
N ALA A 248 -9.03 -20.39 -60.30
CA ALA A 248 -8.18 -19.65 -59.34
C ALA A 248 -7.65 -18.25 -59.70
N ALA A 249 -7.98 -17.28 -58.85
CA ALA A 249 -7.01 -16.35 -58.24
C ALA A 249 -7.69 -15.43 -57.21
N GLU A 250 -7.20 -15.41 -55.96
CA GLU A 250 -7.26 -14.23 -55.08
C GLU A 250 -6.46 -13.06 -55.70
N PRO A 251 -6.73 -11.82 -55.30
CA PRO A 251 -5.77 -11.14 -54.39
C PRO A 251 -6.46 -10.31 -53.28
N ALA A 252 -5.96 -10.29 -52.05
CA ALA A 252 -4.98 -9.32 -51.51
C ALA A 252 -5.34 -7.85 -51.83
N ALA A 253 -5.91 -7.09 -50.89
CA ALA A 253 -5.20 -6.31 -49.86
C ALA A 253 -4.35 -5.17 -50.42
N GLU A 254 -4.82 -3.91 -50.22
CA GLU A 254 -4.04 -2.72 -49.83
C GLU A 254 -5.04 -1.56 -49.59
N HIS A 255 -5.23 -1.14 -48.33
CA HIS A 255 -4.55 -0.04 -47.64
C HIS A 255 -5.09 1.35 -48.02
N LEU A 256 -5.73 2.05 -47.06
CA LEU A 256 -5.56 3.50 -46.83
C LEU A 256 -6.30 3.96 -45.55
N VAL A 257 -5.47 4.43 -44.60
CA VAL A 257 -5.69 5.53 -43.63
C VAL A 257 -6.67 5.33 -42.48
N THR A 258 -6.12 4.87 -41.35
CA THR A 258 -6.59 5.19 -40.00
C THR A 258 -6.28 6.66 -39.72
N GLN A 259 -7.32 7.48 -39.55
CA GLN A 259 -7.18 8.87 -39.11
C GLN A 259 -7.17 8.89 -37.58
N GLU A 260 -6.03 9.29 -37.00
CA GLU A 260 -5.83 9.52 -35.57
C GLU A 260 -6.79 10.61 -35.05
N MET A 261 -7.43 10.34 -33.90
CA MET A 261 -8.10 11.34 -33.07
C MET A 261 -7.11 11.82 -31.98
N PRO A 262 -7.01 13.13 -31.69
CA PRO A 262 -6.01 13.66 -30.78
C PRO A 262 -6.36 13.42 -29.31
N SER A 263 -5.36 12.93 -28.57
CA SER A 263 -5.31 12.84 -27.11
C SER A 263 -5.31 14.24 -26.49
N ILE A 264 -6.28 14.53 -25.62
CA ILE A 264 -6.29 15.73 -24.78
C ILE A 264 -5.36 15.48 -23.58
N GLY A 265 -4.24 16.18 -23.58
CA GLY A 265 -3.27 16.21 -22.49
C GLY A 265 -3.84 16.96 -21.27
N SER A 266 -3.70 16.32 -20.11
CA SER A 266 -3.89 16.92 -18.79
C SER A 266 -2.59 17.61 -18.39
N GLU A 267 -2.56 18.94 -18.44
CA GLU A 267 -1.54 19.75 -17.76
C GLU A 267 -1.98 19.96 -16.31
N ARG A 268 -1.28 19.33 -15.36
CA ARG A 268 -1.25 19.76 -13.96
C ARG A 268 0.15 20.28 -13.66
N ALA A 269 0.19 21.57 -13.41
CA ALA A 269 1.37 22.33 -13.03
C ALA A 269 1.90 21.89 -11.66
N ALA A 270 3.22 21.78 -11.60
CA ALA A 270 4.01 21.63 -10.39
C ALA A 270 3.92 22.90 -9.52
N SER A 271 3.89 22.71 -8.20
CA SER A 271 4.39 23.69 -7.24
C SER A 271 5.12 22.96 -6.13
N ASP A 272 6.41 23.24 -6.05
CA ASP A 272 7.33 22.96 -4.94
C ASP A 272 6.75 23.37 -3.58
N ALA A 273 6.90 22.48 -2.59
CA ALA A 273 7.14 22.88 -1.20
C ALA A 273 7.85 21.74 -0.45
N ASP A 274 9.15 21.95 -0.29
CA ASP A 274 10.08 21.35 0.66
C ASP A 274 9.65 21.60 2.12
N ALA A 275 9.64 20.54 2.95
CA ALA A 275 10.11 20.48 4.36
C ALA A 275 9.46 19.32 5.14
N GLY A 276 10.28 18.51 5.82
CA GLY A 276 9.88 17.87 7.10
C GLY A 276 10.13 16.37 7.25
N ASP A 277 11.38 16.03 7.54
CA ASP A 277 11.88 14.77 8.10
C ASP A 277 11.19 14.39 9.43
N ALA A 278 10.69 13.15 9.53
CA ALA A 278 10.36 12.49 10.81
C ALA A 278 10.43 10.97 10.66
N ALA A 279 11.53 10.40 11.15
CA ALA A 279 11.75 8.98 11.33
C ALA A 279 10.88 8.41 12.46
N ALA A 280 10.30 7.22 12.26
CA ALA A 280 9.96 6.29 13.32
C ALA A 280 9.94 4.86 12.77
N ASP A 281 10.85 4.06 13.30
CA ASP A 281 10.96 2.61 13.16
C ASP A 281 9.72 1.90 13.75
N ASP A 282 9.23 0.84 13.11
CA ASP A 282 8.46 -0.20 13.79
C ASP A 282 8.75 -1.57 13.14
N ASP A 283 9.62 -2.32 13.82
CA ASP A 283 9.90 -3.74 13.59
C ASP A 283 8.88 -4.55 14.40
N GLY A 284 8.02 -5.32 13.72
CA GLY A 284 7.03 -6.18 14.36
C GLY A 284 6.77 -7.45 13.55
N GLY A 285 7.75 -8.34 13.48
CA GLY A 285 7.61 -9.68 12.89
C GLY A 285 6.57 -10.50 13.64
N PHE A 286 5.50 -10.89 12.94
CA PHE A 286 4.47 -11.78 13.47
C PHE A 286 4.75 -13.22 13.02
N ASP A 287 5.17 -14.04 13.98
CA ASP A 287 5.47 -15.47 13.89
C ASP A 287 4.20 -16.27 13.61
N TRP A 288 4.29 -17.14 12.60
CA TRP A 288 3.26 -18.08 12.18
C TRP A 288 3.57 -19.46 12.78
N SER A 289 3.05 -19.73 13.98
CA SER A 289 3.03 -21.05 14.63
C SER A 289 1.78 -21.07 15.54
N GLY A 290 0.66 -21.68 15.18
CA GLY A 290 0.47 -23.12 15.13
C GLY A 290 -0.11 -23.60 16.47
N GLU A 291 -1.43 -23.73 16.59
CA GLU A 291 -2.05 -24.76 17.44
C GLU A 291 -3.54 -24.90 17.07
N SER A 292 -3.89 -26.11 16.66
CA SER A 292 -5.25 -26.63 16.53
C SER A 292 -5.81 -26.96 17.90
N ASP A 293 -7.02 -26.50 18.21
CA ASP A 293 -7.83 -27.12 19.26
C ASP A 293 -9.30 -27.20 18.83
N ASP A 294 -9.79 -28.44 18.84
CA ASP A 294 -11.16 -28.86 18.61
C ASP A 294 -12.10 -28.27 19.68
N THR A 295 -13.27 -27.77 19.27
CA THR A 295 -14.49 -27.86 20.09
C THR A 295 -15.73 -27.91 19.20
N ASP A 296 -16.29 -29.11 19.09
CA ASP A 296 -17.68 -29.37 18.69
C ASP A 296 -18.64 -29.16 19.88
N ALA A 297 -19.89 -28.80 19.55
CA ALA A 297 -21.12 -28.79 20.38
C ALA A 297 -21.21 -27.67 21.45
N ASP A 298 -22.35 -27.01 21.71
CA ASP A 298 -23.75 -27.42 21.63
C ASP A 298 -24.66 -26.16 21.63
N ALA A 299 -25.92 -26.38 21.27
CA ALA A 299 -27.04 -25.46 21.07
C ALA A 299 -27.30 -24.43 22.19
N SER A 300 -27.91 -23.30 21.81
CA SER A 300 -29.18 -22.79 22.38
C SER A 300 -29.70 -21.60 21.57
N ASP A 301 -31.02 -21.59 21.40
CA ASP A 301 -31.86 -20.58 20.78
C ASP A 301 -31.64 -19.15 21.30
N ASP A 302 -31.71 -18.16 20.40
CA ASP A 302 -32.26 -16.84 20.75
C ASP A 302 -32.76 -16.13 19.47
N ASP A 303 -34.08 -16.20 19.28
CA ASP A 303 -34.86 -15.49 18.26
C ASP A 303 -35.04 -14.00 18.67
N PRO A 304 -35.00 -13.03 17.73
CA PRO A 304 -35.03 -11.61 18.06
C PRO A 304 -36.45 -11.08 18.33
N LEU A 305 -36.70 -10.65 19.57
CA LEU A 305 -37.97 -10.01 19.96
C LEU A 305 -38.09 -8.57 19.43
N VAL A 306 -39.16 -8.39 18.67
CA VAL A 306 -39.72 -7.16 18.11
C VAL A 306 -40.19 -6.21 19.21
N ILE A 307 -39.75 -4.95 19.15
CA ILE A 307 -40.22 -3.86 20.00
C ILE A 307 -41.65 -3.48 19.57
N GLN A 308 -42.65 -3.85 20.38
CA GLN A 308 -44.01 -3.28 20.31
C GLN A 308 -44.09 -2.05 21.20
N THR A 309 -44.35 -0.90 20.59
CA THR A 309 -44.75 0.34 21.27
C THR A 309 -46.22 0.27 21.66
N ASP A 310 -46.49 0.20 22.97
CA ASP A 310 -47.81 0.39 23.56
C ASP A 310 -48.26 1.85 23.39
N ILE A 311 -49.30 2.06 22.58
CA ILE A 311 -50.14 3.26 22.57
C ILE A 311 -51.56 2.77 22.87
N SER A 312 -52.05 3.07 24.07
CA SER A 312 -53.46 3.32 24.41
C SER A 312 -53.57 3.56 25.91
N ASP A 313 -53.87 4.78 26.35
CA ASP A 313 -54.96 4.96 27.31
C ASP A 313 -55.55 6.39 27.23
N GLU A 314 -56.87 6.41 27.34
CA GLU A 314 -57.78 7.52 27.12
C GLU A 314 -57.81 8.45 28.34
N GLY A 315 -57.90 9.77 28.13
CA GLY A 315 -59.15 10.44 28.49
C GLY A 315 -59.00 11.51 29.58
N PRO A 316 -59.99 12.42 29.74
CA PRO A 316 -59.71 13.85 29.71
C PRO A 316 -60.06 14.60 31.00
N THR A 317 -59.30 15.64 31.35
CA THR A 317 -59.78 16.68 32.28
C THR A 317 -59.26 18.05 31.87
N GLY A 318 -60.20 18.94 31.56
CA GLY A 318 -59.91 20.33 31.26
C GLY A 318 -59.37 21.11 32.46
N PHE A 319 -58.53 22.09 32.17
CA PHE A 319 -58.33 23.25 33.02
C PHE A 319 -58.10 24.46 32.12
N SER A 320 -59.07 25.36 32.10
CA SER A 320 -58.90 26.71 31.60
C SER A 320 -57.94 27.46 32.51
N TYR A 321 -56.95 28.17 31.96
CA TYR A 321 -56.54 29.46 32.50
C TYR A 321 -56.07 30.40 31.40
N ASP A 322 -56.91 31.42 31.24
CA ASP A 322 -56.72 32.73 30.66
C ASP A 322 -55.50 33.47 31.24
N LYS A 323 -54.61 34.03 30.39
CA LYS A 323 -54.21 35.45 30.38
C LYS A 323 -52.98 35.75 29.50
N ASN A 324 -53.18 36.72 28.61
CA ASN A 324 -52.28 37.84 28.26
C ASN A 324 -50.80 37.73 28.67
N ARG A 325 -49.91 37.67 27.67
CA ARG A 325 -48.97 38.78 27.36
C ARG A 325 -48.35 38.60 25.99
#